data_AF-A0A535D3N7-F1
#
_entry.id   AF-A0A535D3N7-F1
#
_cell.length_a   1.000
_cell.length_b   1.000
_cell.length_c   1.000
_cell.angle_alpha   90.00
_cell.angle_beta   90.00
_cell.angle_gamma   90.00
#
_symmetry.space_group_name_H-M   'P 1'
#
loop_
_entity.id
_entity.type
_entity.pdbx_description
1 polymer ?
#
loop_
_entity_poly.entity_id
_entity_poly.type
_entity_poly.pdbx_seq_one_letter_code
_entity_poly.pdbx_strand_id
1 'polypeptide(L)'
;MVDSDGYGARQGQTPIERLIEDCRTLSPAGIERIAAGWDANHHHEAFHSAEKAALHTIEAQGKGSDWDVLRNQLLGLTERGTPLISWRLEHGAVGHKAEDALIAAALALSAGSGLPRHDAETLIAPMSEALPWPTTAVAASH
;
A
#
# COMPACT_ATOMS: atom_id res chain seq x y z
N MET A 1 8.54 -2.55 -13.74
CA MET A 1 9.96 -2.76 -14.12
C MET A 1 10.69 -3.23 -12.87
N VAL A 2 11.61 -4.19 -13.01
CA VAL A 2 12.47 -4.65 -11.92
C VAL A 2 13.63 -3.67 -11.78
N ASP A 3 13.86 -3.13 -10.58
CA ASP A 3 14.98 -2.22 -10.31
C ASP A 3 16.33 -2.94 -10.32
N SER A 4 17.42 -2.18 -10.26
CA SER A 4 18.83 -2.60 -10.25
C SER A 4 19.13 -3.67 -9.21
N ASP A 5 18.44 -3.66 -8.07
CA ASP A 5 18.56 -4.66 -6.99
C ASP A 5 17.62 -5.87 -7.15
N GLY A 6 16.92 -6.01 -8.28
CA GLY A 6 15.98 -7.12 -8.49
C GLY A 6 14.60 -6.90 -7.84
N TYR A 7 14.36 -5.74 -7.24
CA TYR A 7 13.09 -5.38 -6.62
C TYR A 7 12.19 -4.67 -7.65
N GLY A 8 11.10 -5.31 -8.08
CA GLY A 8 10.07 -4.72 -8.94
C GLY A 8 9.01 -5.74 -9.32
N ALA A 9 7.87 -5.30 -9.87
CA ALA A 9 6.89 -6.22 -10.40
C ALA A 9 7.52 -7.04 -11.54
N ARG A 10 7.30 -8.37 -11.51
CA ARG A 10 7.76 -9.29 -12.57
C ARG A 10 7.16 -8.88 -13.93
N GLN A 11 7.77 -9.30 -15.04
CA GLN A 11 7.19 -9.03 -16.36
C GLN A 11 5.75 -9.59 -16.43
N GLY A 12 4.79 -8.74 -16.78
CA GLY A 12 3.35 -9.06 -16.83
C GLY A 12 2.61 -8.96 -15.49
N GLN A 13 3.32 -8.75 -14.37
CA GLN A 13 2.72 -8.53 -13.05
C GLN A 13 2.44 -7.04 -12.84
N THR A 14 1.23 -6.71 -12.39
CA THR A 14 0.85 -5.36 -11.99
C THR A 14 1.42 -5.02 -10.61
N PRO A 15 1.63 -3.72 -10.30
CA PRO A 15 2.02 -3.28 -8.96
C PRO A 15 1.08 -3.79 -7.85
N ILE A 16 -0.23 -3.84 -8.11
CA ILE A 16 -1.24 -4.34 -7.16
C ILE A 16 -1.06 -5.84 -6.88
N GLU A 17 -0.89 -6.66 -7.93
CA GLU A 17 -0.64 -8.11 -7.75
C GLU A 17 0.62 -8.36 -6.93
N ARG A 18 1.67 -7.59 -7.15
CA ARG A 18 2.89 -7.70 -6.35
C ARG A 18 2.68 -7.28 -4.90
N LEU A 19 1.94 -6.20 -4.65
CA LEU A 19 1.61 -5.77 -3.29
C LEU A 19 0.86 -6.86 -2.51
N ILE A 20 -0.10 -7.53 -3.16
CA ILE A 20 -0.84 -8.64 -2.56
C ILE A 20 0.08 -9.85 -2.28
N GLU A 21 0.99 -10.17 -3.20
CA GLU A 21 1.98 -11.24 -2.99
C GLU A 21 2.92 -10.94 -1.80
N ASP A 22 3.50 -9.74 -1.76
CA ASP A 22 4.40 -9.34 -0.69
C ASP A 22 3.68 -9.29 0.66
N CYS A 23 2.44 -8.78 0.70
CA CYS A 23 1.60 -8.78 1.89
C CYS A 23 1.42 -10.19 2.51
N ARG A 24 1.39 -11.23 1.67
CA ARG A 24 1.26 -12.63 2.12
C ARG A 24 2.53 -13.19 2.76
N THR A 25 3.67 -12.56 2.51
CA THR A 25 5.00 -13.05 2.91
C THR A 25 5.70 -12.15 3.92
N LEU A 26 5.09 -11.02 4.29
CA LEU A 26 5.61 -10.11 5.31
C LEU A 26 5.88 -10.86 6.63
N SER A 27 7.09 -10.66 7.14
CA SER A 27 7.48 -11.11 8.49
C SER A 27 6.93 -10.13 9.53
N PRO A 28 6.83 -10.55 10.81
CA PRO A 28 6.47 -9.66 11.92
C PRO A 28 7.33 -8.38 11.97
N ALA A 29 8.66 -8.51 11.83
CA ALA A 29 9.57 -7.36 11.77
C ALA A 29 9.33 -6.45 10.54
N GLY A 30 8.80 -6.99 9.44
CA GLY A 30 8.35 -6.19 8.30
C GLY A 30 7.12 -5.35 8.65
N ILE A 31 6.14 -5.96 9.33
CA ILE A 31 4.92 -5.30 9.79
C ILE A 31 5.25 -4.19 10.80
N GLU A 32 6.14 -4.45 11.77
CA GLU A 32 6.62 -3.44 12.72
C GLU A 32 7.28 -2.24 12.03
N ARG A 33 8.12 -2.47 11.01
CA ARG A 33 8.75 -1.38 10.23
C ARG A 33 7.72 -0.53 9.50
N ILE A 34 6.71 -1.15 8.91
CA ILE A 34 5.60 -0.43 8.26
C ILE A 34 4.86 0.42 9.29
N ALA A 35 4.54 -0.15 10.46
CA ALA A 35 3.86 0.58 11.52
C ALA A 35 4.68 1.76 12.06
N ALA A 36 6.00 1.61 12.17
CA ALA A 36 6.91 2.70 12.52
C ALA A 36 6.95 3.78 11.42
N GLY A 37 6.97 3.37 10.15
CA GLY A 37 6.85 4.25 9.00
C GLY A 37 5.54 5.03 8.97
N TRP A 38 4.45 4.38 9.38
CA TRP A 38 3.15 5.01 9.55
C TRP A 38 3.23 6.11 10.61
N ASP A 39 3.75 5.82 11.81
CA ASP A 39 3.89 6.82 12.87
C ASP A 39 4.79 8.01 12.47
N ALA A 40 5.83 7.75 11.67
CA ALA A 40 6.77 8.78 11.22
C ALA A 40 6.21 9.68 10.11
N ASN A 41 5.40 9.13 9.20
CA ASN A 41 4.93 9.83 8.00
C ASN A 41 3.45 10.23 8.06
N HIS A 42 2.69 9.77 9.04
CA HIS A 42 1.27 10.09 9.19
C HIS A 42 1.06 11.50 9.81
N HIS A 43 1.49 12.53 9.08
CA HIS A 43 1.01 13.88 9.29
C HIS A 43 -0.45 13.94 8.81
N HIS A 44 -1.39 13.89 9.76
CA HIS A 44 -2.82 13.67 9.51
C HIS A 44 -3.37 14.54 8.37
N GLU A 45 -3.00 15.81 8.24
CA GLU A 45 -3.57 16.69 7.20
C GLU A 45 -3.08 16.36 5.78
N ALA A 46 -1.76 16.25 5.56
CA ALA A 46 -1.20 15.96 4.24
C ALA A 46 -1.59 14.55 3.77
N PHE A 47 -1.56 13.59 4.69
CA PHE A 47 -1.93 12.21 4.40
C PHE A 47 -3.41 12.08 4.01
N HIS A 48 -4.33 12.66 4.80
CA HIS A 48 -5.76 12.63 4.47
C HIS A 48 -6.09 13.41 3.19
N SER A 49 -5.35 14.47 2.88
CA SER A 49 -5.48 15.18 1.60
C SER A 49 -5.12 14.27 0.43
N ALA A 50 -4.00 13.55 0.53
CA ALA A 50 -3.55 12.60 -0.48
C ALA A 50 -4.53 11.43 -0.64
N GLU A 51 -5.09 10.89 0.46
CA GLU A 51 -6.10 9.84 0.43
C GLU A 51 -7.36 10.30 -0.34
N LYS A 52 -7.84 11.51 -0.04
CA LYS A 52 -9.00 12.10 -0.73
C LYS A 52 -8.72 12.31 -2.21
N ALA A 53 -7.53 12.81 -2.56
CA ALA A 53 -7.13 13.00 -3.95
C ALA A 53 -7.10 11.66 -4.70
N ALA A 54 -6.55 10.62 -4.09
CA ALA A 54 -6.47 9.30 -4.70
C ALA A 54 -7.85 8.64 -4.88
N LEU A 55 -8.73 8.72 -3.88
CA LEU A 55 -10.12 8.25 -4.00
C LEU A 55 -10.86 9.01 -5.12
N HIS A 56 -10.75 10.34 -5.14
CA HIS A 56 -11.37 11.16 -6.18
C HIS A 56 -10.87 10.78 -7.58
N THR A 57 -9.57 10.52 -7.72
CA THR A 57 -8.97 10.05 -8.98
C THR A 57 -9.52 8.69 -9.40
N ILE A 58 -9.64 7.73 -8.47
CA ILE A 58 -10.22 6.39 -8.74
C ILE A 58 -11.69 6.50 -9.19
N GLU A 59 -12.47 7.34 -8.51
CA GLU A 59 -13.87 7.62 -8.85
C GLU A 59 -13.99 8.25 -10.25
N ALA A 60 -13.16 9.27 -10.55
CA ALA A 60 -13.15 9.92 -11.85
C ALA A 60 -12.74 8.97 -13.00
N GLN A 61 -11.95 7.93 -12.70
CA GLN A 61 -11.59 6.87 -13.64
C GLN A 61 -12.66 5.77 -13.77
N GLY A 62 -13.73 5.82 -12.98
CA GLY A 62 -14.78 4.78 -12.97
C GLY A 62 -14.36 3.46 -12.31
N LYS A 63 -13.29 3.47 -11.51
CA LYS A 63 -12.69 2.27 -10.88
C LYS A 63 -13.14 2.04 -9.43
N GLY A 64 -14.18 2.73 -8.96
CA GLY A 64 -14.65 2.63 -7.57
C GLY A 64 -14.98 1.20 -7.13
N SER A 65 -15.68 0.44 -7.97
CA SER A 65 -16.01 -0.96 -7.67
C SER A 65 -14.79 -1.86 -7.58
N ASP A 66 -13.79 -1.66 -8.45
CA ASP A 66 -12.54 -2.44 -8.43
C ASP A 66 -11.72 -2.12 -7.18
N TRP A 67 -11.73 -0.84 -6.77
CA TRP A 67 -11.12 -0.41 -5.51
C TRP A 67 -11.78 -1.05 -4.30
N ASP A 68 -13.12 -1.10 -4.24
CA ASP A 68 -13.83 -1.75 -3.13
C ASP A 68 -13.52 -3.26 -3.05
N VAL A 69 -13.42 -3.94 -4.20
CA VAL A 69 -13.04 -5.36 -4.25
C VAL A 69 -11.62 -5.55 -3.72
N LEU A 70 -10.67 -4.73 -4.18
CA LEU A 70 -9.27 -4.78 -3.73
C LEU A 70 -9.16 -4.49 -2.23
N ARG A 71 -9.82 -3.44 -1.74
CA ARG A 71 -9.82 -3.08 -0.31
C ARG A 71 -10.35 -4.21 0.56
N ASN A 72 -11.48 -4.80 0.17
CA ASN A 72 -12.07 -5.93 0.90
C ASN A 72 -11.16 -7.17 0.89
N GLN A 73 -10.46 -7.41 -0.24
CA GLN A 73 -9.47 -8.48 -0.33
C GLN A 73 -8.30 -8.25 0.64
N LEU A 74 -7.75 -7.04 0.70
CA LEU A 74 -6.64 -6.71 1.59
C LEU A 74 -7.05 -6.85 3.07
N LEU A 75 -8.20 -6.29 3.45
CA LEU A 75 -8.76 -6.43 4.80
C LEU A 75 -8.97 -7.90 5.20
N GLY A 76 -9.32 -8.76 4.25
CA GLY A 76 -9.46 -10.20 4.48
C GLY A 76 -8.14 -10.96 4.68
N LEU A 77 -6.99 -10.36 4.34
CA LEU A 77 -5.66 -10.95 4.56
C LEU A 77 -5.07 -10.52 5.92
N THR A 78 -5.42 -9.33 6.40
CA THR A 78 -4.78 -8.64 7.51
C THR A 78 -5.59 -8.71 8.82
N GLU A 79 -6.89 -8.38 8.80
CA GLU A 79 -7.72 -8.29 10.00
C GLU A 79 -8.94 -9.24 9.98
N ARG A 80 -9.60 -9.40 8.83
CA ARG A 80 -10.89 -10.08 8.72
C ARG A 80 -10.75 -11.54 8.27
N GLY A 81 -11.63 -12.42 8.75
CA GLY A 81 -11.69 -13.81 8.30
C GLY A 81 -10.59 -14.68 8.90
N THR A 82 -9.68 -15.20 8.07
CA THR A 82 -8.54 -16.03 8.51
C THR A 82 -7.24 -15.28 8.24
N PRO A 83 -6.90 -14.27 9.07
CA PRO A 83 -5.73 -13.44 8.82
C PRO A 83 -4.47 -14.30 8.88
N LEU A 84 -3.49 -13.91 8.06
CA LEU A 84 -2.21 -14.57 7.96
C LEU A 84 -1.50 -14.61 9.32
N ILE A 85 -0.73 -15.66 9.58
CA ILE A 85 -0.12 -15.91 10.90
C ILE A 85 0.72 -14.71 11.36
N SER A 86 1.56 -14.14 10.50
CA SER A 86 2.38 -12.95 10.82
C SER A 86 1.54 -11.75 11.24
N TRP A 87 0.43 -11.49 10.56
CA TRP A 87 -0.47 -10.38 10.84
C TRP A 87 -1.29 -10.60 12.12
N ARG A 88 -1.61 -11.87 12.42
CA ARG A 88 -2.27 -12.27 13.67
C ARG A 88 -1.35 -12.15 14.88
N LEU A 89 -0.05 -12.36 14.70
CA LEU A 89 0.93 -12.21 15.79
C LEU A 89 1.09 -10.74 16.19
N GLU A 90 1.00 -9.82 15.22
CA GLU A 90 1.05 -8.37 15.42
C GLU A 90 -0.32 -7.71 15.70
N HIS A 91 -1.30 -8.51 16.15
CA HIS A 91 -2.66 -8.02 16.39
C HIS A 91 -2.68 -6.86 17.41
N GLY A 92 -3.49 -5.83 17.14
CA GLY A 92 -3.56 -4.60 17.92
C GLY A 92 -3.05 -3.38 17.15
N ALA A 93 -2.53 -2.37 17.86
CA ALA A 93 -2.20 -1.08 17.26
C ALA A 93 -1.11 -1.16 16.17
N VAL A 94 -0.17 -2.10 16.26
CA VAL A 94 0.90 -2.29 15.26
C VAL A 94 0.31 -2.83 13.96
N GLY A 95 -0.45 -3.93 14.03
CA GLY A 95 -1.14 -4.51 12.88
C GLY A 95 -2.09 -3.52 12.20
N HIS A 96 -2.87 -2.74 12.95
CA HIS A 96 -3.78 -1.74 12.37
C HIS A 96 -3.03 -0.65 11.59
N LYS A 97 -1.93 -0.12 12.14
CA LYS A 97 -1.11 0.87 11.42
C LYS A 97 -0.51 0.30 10.13
N ALA A 98 -0.06 -0.95 10.17
CA ALA A 98 0.48 -1.62 9.00
C ALA A 98 -0.60 -1.94 7.95
N GLU A 99 -1.82 -2.24 8.39
CA GLU A 99 -2.97 -2.40 7.51
C GLU A 99 -3.36 -1.08 6.83
N ASP A 100 -3.47 0.00 7.60
CA ASP A 100 -3.79 1.33 7.07
C ASP A 100 -2.73 1.77 6.04
N ALA A 101 -1.44 1.53 6.34
CA ALA A 101 -0.34 1.74 5.40
C ALA A 101 -0.48 0.91 4.11
N LEU A 102 -0.85 -0.37 4.24
CA LEU A 102 -1.08 -1.25 3.09
C LEU A 102 -2.23 -0.75 2.21
N ILE A 103 -3.33 -0.31 2.82
CA ILE A 103 -4.50 0.24 2.12
C ILE A 103 -4.10 1.54 1.40
N ALA A 104 -3.37 2.43 2.06
CA ALA A 104 -2.90 3.68 1.45
C ALA A 104 -1.97 3.43 0.25
N ALA A 105 -1.03 2.48 0.37
CA ALA A 105 -0.16 2.12 -0.76
C ALA A 105 -0.97 1.53 -1.93
N ALA A 106 -1.94 0.67 -1.65
CA ALA A 106 -2.84 0.13 -2.67
C ALA A 106 -3.68 1.23 -3.34
N LEU A 107 -4.11 2.24 -2.58
CA LEU A 107 -4.87 3.39 -3.06
C LEU A 107 -4.04 4.21 -4.05
N ALA A 108 -2.79 4.54 -3.71
CA ALA A 108 -1.86 5.26 -4.58
C ALA A 108 -1.59 4.51 -5.89
N LEU A 109 -1.31 3.20 -5.80
CA LEU A 109 -1.06 2.36 -6.96
C LEU A 109 -2.30 2.20 -7.86
N SER A 110 -3.50 2.20 -7.28
CA SER A 110 -4.77 2.12 -8.02
C SER A 110 -5.10 3.42 -8.75
N ALA A 111 -4.83 4.58 -8.12
CA ALA A 111 -4.98 5.89 -8.72
C ALA A 111 -3.96 6.13 -9.86
N GLY A 112 -2.75 5.59 -9.71
CA GLY A 112 -1.70 5.59 -10.73
C GLY A 112 -1.32 6.99 -11.19
N SER A 113 -1.10 7.16 -12.49
CA SER A 113 -0.65 8.43 -13.09
C SER A 113 -1.64 9.61 -12.93
N GLY A 114 -2.87 9.36 -12.47
CA GLY A 114 -3.88 10.40 -12.22
C GLY A 114 -3.75 11.09 -10.86
N LEU A 115 -2.91 10.58 -9.96
CA LEU A 115 -2.63 11.18 -8.65
C LEU A 115 -1.34 12.00 -8.75
N PRO A 116 -1.21 13.21 -8.18
CA PRO A 116 0.07 13.90 -8.16
C PRO A 116 1.16 13.06 -7.49
N ARG A 117 2.37 13.04 -8.08
CA ARG A 117 3.51 12.22 -7.61
C ARG A 117 3.78 12.38 -6.12
N HIS A 118 3.73 13.61 -5.61
CA HIS A 118 3.90 13.92 -4.18
C HIS A 118 2.88 13.21 -3.29
N ASP A 119 1.61 13.18 -3.71
CA ASP A 119 0.53 12.54 -2.96
C ASP A 119 0.67 11.02 -3.02
N ALA A 120 1.06 10.48 -4.18
CA ALA A 120 1.38 9.07 -4.33
C ALA A 120 2.54 8.66 -3.42
N GLU A 121 3.64 9.43 -3.40
CA GLU A 121 4.81 9.21 -2.52
C GLU A 121 4.43 9.25 -1.03
N THR A 122 3.56 10.19 -0.64
CA THR A 122 3.06 10.32 0.74
C THR A 122 2.33 9.04 1.19
N LEU A 123 1.48 8.49 0.33
CA LEU A 123 0.67 7.31 0.65
C LEU A 123 1.48 6.00 0.69
N ILE A 124 2.51 5.87 -0.15
CA ILE A 124 3.35 4.65 -0.16
C ILE A 124 4.46 4.66 0.90
N ALA A 125 4.84 5.84 1.43
CA ALA A 125 6.02 5.99 2.28
C ALA A 125 6.07 5.00 3.46
N PRO A 126 4.98 4.75 4.22
CA PRO A 126 4.98 3.75 5.29
C PRO A 126 5.30 2.34 4.80
N MET A 127 4.73 1.91 3.67
CA MET A 127 4.99 0.58 3.10
C MET A 127 6.42 0.47 2.58
N SER A 128 7.00 1.58 2.12
CA SER A 128 8.36 1.63 1.61
C SER A 128 9.44 1.31 2.66
N GLU A 129 9.12 1.41 3.95
CA GLU A 129 10.02 1.01 5.05
C GLU A 129 10.31 -0.49 5.10
N ALA A 130 9.39 -1.32 4.59
CA ALA A 130 9.57 -2.77 4.51
C ALA A 130 9.76 -3.28 3.08
N LEU A 131 9.16 -2.62 2.09
CA LEU A 131 9.18 -3.01 0.68
C LEU A 131 9.74 -1.83 -0.14
N PRO A 132 10.95 -1.87 -0.70
CA PRO A 132 11.54 -0.68 -1.35
C PRO A 132 10.91 -0.32 -2.71
N TRP A 133 10.21 -1.25 -3.34
CA TRP A 133 9.77 -1.13 -4.73
C TRP A 133 8.56 -0.21 -5.02
N PRO A 134 7.62 0.07 -4.09
CA PRO A 134 6.49 0.96 -4.37
C PRO A 134 6.98 2.35 -4.79
N THR A 135 8.11 2.81 -4.24
CA THR A 135 8.74 4.08 -4.62
C THR A 135 9.15 4.07 -6.09
N THR A 136 9.74 2.98 -6.58
CA THR A 136 10.08 2.81 -7.99
C THR A 136 8.83 2.73 -8.87
N ALA A 137 7.77 2.06 -8.40
CA ALA A 137 6.52 1.92 -9.15
C ALA A 137 5.78 3.26 -9.32
N VAL A 138 5.72 4.08 -8.27
CA VAL A 138 5.18 5.44 -8.34
C VAL A 138 6.05 6.30 -9.26
N ALA A 139 7.38 6.25 -9.10
CA ALA A 139 8.29 7.01 -9.97
C ALA A 139 8.17 6.64 -11.45
N ALA A 140 7.85 5.39 -11.79
CA ALA A 140 7.66 4.96 -13.18
C ALA A 140 6.28 5.31 -13.77
N SER A 141 5.33 5.72 -12.93
CA SER A 141 3.95 6.07 -13.32
C SER A 141 3.76 7.57 -13.55
N HIS A 142 4.80 8.38 -13.34
CA HIS A 142 4.84 9.83 -13.47
C HIS A 142 6.02 10.27 -14.35
#